data_AF-A0A1J4K0C6-F1
#
_entry.id   AF-A0A1J4K0C6-F1
#
_cell.length_a   1.000
_cell.length_b   1.000
_cell.length_c   1.000
_cell.angle_alpha   90.00
_cell.angle_beta   90.00
_cell.angle_gamma   90.00
#
_symmetry.space_group_name_H-M   'P 1'
#
loop_
_entity.id
_entity.type
_entity.pdbx_description
1 polymer ?
#
loop_
_entity_poly.entity_id
_entity_poly.type
_entity_poly.pdbx_seq_one_letter_code
_entity_poly.pdbx_strand_id
1 'polypeptide(L)'
;MSKVLADCIDENKESLLRIKMIQCNRLKIECKISICGTFNVTFLGHTSSTALHDPSPCQYAIIQDTADSLRGLLHLSIDSKDNPSSPGVELKLDDIFSPFNTTTNTKYSLLHLAVMLGRYECLEVLVLFLEQKGELEKWINAVDLKSQKSLLTQAIESVAEYEKSRQARKENGDDQNEIAFHQKVEKIIPFLIKKGADIMLKPQPTREANFPESFYVSPFVTCATKYPDYCIKLIEIFKENKSNEEMEKLSQYVSSLELADNNSIMVVLQNNGSRQLVDYLLNNNIYVVSTPTNSISAANITQNTELQPNQEEQTTGNSHKCEYCDSRETKIYNEKYYCEYHLE
;
A
#
# COMPACT_ATOMS: atom_id res chain seq x y z
N MET A 1 6.73 25.23 20.22
CA MET A 1 5.98 25.97 19.17
C MET A 1 5.39 25.07 18.05
N SER A 2 5.77 23.78 17.90
CA SER A 2 5.08 22.88 16.94
C SER A 2 3.68 22.45 17.39
N LYS A 3 3.42 22.41 18.72
CA LYS A 3 2.13 21.97 19.29
C LYS A 3 0.92 22.72 18.76
N VAL A 4 1.01 24.05 18.57
CA VAL A 4 -0.16 24.86 18.18
C VAL A 4 -0.81 24.40 16.88
N LEU A 5 -0.02 23.95 15.89
CA LEU A 5 -0.58 23.46 14.62
C LEU A 5 -1.23 22.08 14.78
N ALA A 6 -0.58 21.16 15.49
CA ALA A 6 -1.16 19.85 15.82
C ALA A 6 -2.46 20.00 16.61
N ASP A 7 -2.45 20.84 17.66
CA ASP A 7 -3.63 21.13 18.49
C ASP A 7 -4.81 21.65 17.63
N CYS A 8 -4.53 22.49 16.62
CA CYS A 8 -5.57 22.98 15.71
C CYS A 8 -6.14 21.88 14.80
N ILE A 9 -5.30 20.93 14.37
CA ILE A 9 -5.74 19.82 13.53
C ILE A 9 -6.57 18.82 14.36
N ASP A 10 -6.16 18.59 15.60
CA ASP A 10 -6.83 17.70 16.55
C ASP A 10 -8.24 18.20 16.94
N GLU A 11 -8.53 19.50 16.77
CA GLU A 11 -9.89 20.04 16.94
C GLU A 11 -10.91 19.51 15.91
N ASN A 12 -10.45 18.88 14.82
CA ASN A 12 -11.26 18.36 13.71
C ASN A 12 -12.33 19.36 13.20
N LYS A 13 -11.88 20.53 12.74
CA LYS A 13 -12.77 21.57 12.18
C LYS A 13 -12.28 22.00 10.82
N GLU A 14 -13.20 22.06 9.86
CA GLU A 14 -12.90 22.60 8.53
C GLU A 14 -12.49 24.08 8.58
N SER A 15 -13.17 24.86 9.43
CA SER A 15 -12.79 26.23 9.74
C SER A 15 -11.60 26.24 10.71
N LEU A 16 -10.41 26.04 10.16
CA LEU A 16 -9.15 26.10 10.90
C LEU A 16 -8.78 27.56 11.26
N LEU A 17 -9.66 28.26 11.97
CA LEU A 17 -9.57 29.69 12.28
C LEU A 17 -8.26 30.06 12.96
N ARG A 18 -7.80 29.25 13.92
CA ARG A 18 -6.51 29.45 14.60
C ARG A 18 -5.31 29.32 13.65
N ILE A 19 -5.39 28.45 12.65
CA ILE A 19 -4.36 28.33 11.61
C ILE A 19 -4.39 29.56 10.70
N LYS A 20 -5.57 30.05 10.32
CA LYS A 20 -5.73 31.27 9.52
C LYS A 20 -5.24 32.53 10.25
N MET A 21 -5.51 32.63 11.56
CA MET A 21 -5.15 33.80 12.37
C MET A 21 -3.67 33.85 12.77
N ILE A 22 -2.99 32.70 12.85
CA ILE A 22 -1.57 32.64 13.22
C ILE A 22 -0.73 32.48 11.94
N GLN A 23 -0.17 33.58 11.45
CA GLN A 23 0.64 33.62 10.21
C GLN A 23 1.74 32.54 10.18
N CYS A 24 2.40 32.28 11.31
CA CYS A 24 3.43 31.23 11.39
C CYS A 24 2.89 29.81 11.14
N ASN A 25 1.64 29.50 11.52
CA ASN A 25 1.04 28.19 11.26
C ASN A 25 0.63 28.04 9.80
N ARG A 26 0.11 29.12 9.22
CA ARG A 26 -0.19 29.18 7.80
C ARG A 26 1.06 28.97 6.94
N LEU A 27 2.14 29.71 7.22
CA LEU A 27 3.42 29.54 6.52
C LEU A 27 3.97 28.12 6.67
N LYS A 28 3.78 27.46 7.82
CA LYS A 28 4.16 26.05 7.98
C LYS A 28 3.41 25.12 7.03
N ILE A 29 2.13 25.37 6.78
CA ILE A 29 1.35 24.55 5.85
C ILE A 29 1.78 24.83 4.41
N GLU A 30 1.86 26.11 4.03
CA GLU A 30 2.29 26.54 2.69
C GLU A 30 3.72 26.07 2.37
N CYS A 31 4.61 26.01 3.36
CA CYS A 31 5.97 25.50 3.21
C CYS A 31 6.11 24.00 3.53
N LYS A 32 5.02 23.26 3.75
CA LYS A 32 4.99 21.83 4.11
C LYS A 32 5.88 21.44 5.30
N ILE A 33 6.02 22.33 6.27
CA ILE A 33 6.79 22.08 7.48
C ILE A 33 6.10 20.98 8.28
N SER A 34 6.80 19.86 8.43
CA SER A 34 6.36 18.69 9.17
C SER A 34 5.95 19.01 10.61
N ILE A 35 4.97 18.27 11.11
CA ILE A 35 4.62 18.24 12.52
C ILE A 35 5.63 17.36 13.24
N CYS A 36 6.55 17.99 13.97
CA CYS A 36 7.64 17.28 14.63
C CYS A 36 7.12 16.25 15.64
N GLY A 37 7.59 15.01 15.54
CA GLY A 37 7.27 13.95 16.49
C GLY A 37 7.26 12.55 15.88
N THR A 38 7.05 11.57 16.76
CA THR A 38 6.89 10.16 16.41
C THR A 38 5.46 9.74 16.73
N PHE A 39 4.76 9.21 15.74
CA PHE A 39 3.36 8.82 15.83
C PHE A 39 3.24 7.33 15.56
N ASN A 40 2.87 6.57 16.59
CA ASN A 40 2.68 5.12 16.47
C ASN A 40 1.31 4.84 15.88
N VAL A 41 1.27 4.15 14.75
CA VAL A 41 0.04 3.78 14.06
C VAL A 41 0.00 2.28 13.82
N THR A 42 -1.20 1.70 13.78
CA THR A 42 -1.38 0.31 13.39
C THR A 42 -2.03 0.30 12.02
N PHE A 43 -1.33 -0.21 11.01
CA PHE A 43 -1.91 -0.38 9.68
C PHE A 43 -2.94 -1.51 9.68
N LEU A 44 -3.92 -1.42 8.79
CA LEU A 44 -4.89 -2.48 8.55
C LEU A 44 -4.18 -3.80 8.24
N GLY A 45 -4.58 -4.85 8.96
CA GLY A 45 -4.00 -6.18 8.83
C GLY A 45 -2.69 -6.39 9.57
N HIS A 46 -2.12 -5.36 10.21
CA HIS A 46 -0.90 -5.48 11.00
C HIS A 46 -1.21 -5.60 12.49
N THR A 47 -0.47 -6.46 13.19
CA THR A 47 -0.56 -6.61 14.65
C THR A 47 0.40 -5.68 15.38
N SER A 48 1.50 -5.29 14.75
CA SER A 48 2.50 -4.38 15.30
C SER A 48 2.23 -2.93 14.93
N SER A 49 2.51 -2.03 15.86
CA SER A 49 2.53 -0.60 15.58
C SER A 49 3.78 -0.23 14.77
N THR A 50 3.60 0.72 13.85
CA THR A 50 4.66 1.34 13.05
C THR A 50 4.82 2.78 13.48
N ALA A 51 6.06 3.20 13.71
CA ALA A 51 6.39 4.58 14.02
C ALA A 51 6.47 5.42 12.73
N LEU A 52 5.66 6.47 12.63
CA LEU A 52 5.75 7.48 11.58
C LEU A 52 6.38 8.74 12.16
N HIS A 53 7.43 9.25 11.50
CA HIS A 53 8.18 10.41 11.96
C HIS A 53 7.84 11.64 11.12
N ASP A 54 7.66 12.76 11.80
CA ASP A 54 7.54 14.10 11.23
C ASP A 54 6.60 14.17 10.01
N PRO A 55 5.33 13.74 10.14
CA PRO A 55 4.35 13.80 9.06
C PRO A 55 4.08 15.26 8.64
N SER A 56 3.78 15.47 7.35
CA SER A 56 3.18 16.73 6.92
C SER A 56 1.84 17.00 7.63
N PRO A 57 1.35 18.25 7.67
CA PRO A 57 0.05 18.55 8.27
C PRO A 57 -1.11 17.69 7.73
N CYS A 58 -1.16 17.44 6.42
CA CYS A 58 -2.19 16.58 5.82
C CYS A 58 -2.02 15.10 6.24
N GLN A 59 -0.79 14.58 6.27
CA GLN A 59 -0.54 13.22 6.75
C GLN A 59 -0.90 13.06 8.23
N TYR A 60 -0.60 14.07 9.05
CA TYR A 60 -0.96 14.08 10.47
C TYR A 60 -2.48 14.05 10.66
N ALA A 61 -3.24 14.83 9.89
CA ALA A 61 -4.70 14.79 9.92
C ALA A 61 -5.25 13.39 9.60
N ILE A 62 -4.66 12.68 8.62
CA ILE A 62 -5.02 11.30 8.30
C ILE A 62 -4.65 10.35 9.45
N ILE A 63 -3.48 10.51 10.05
CA ILE A 63 -3.02 9.69 11.20
C ILE A 63 -4.00 9.82 12.38
N GLN A 64 -4.45 11.06 12.66
CA GLN A 64 -5.40 11.37 13.74
C GLN A 64 -6.88 11.16 13.36
N ASP A 65 -7.18 10.76 12.13
CA ASP A 65 -8.55 10.60 11.62
C ASP A 65 -9.41 11.88 11.68
N THR A 66 -8.79 13.04 11.42
CA THR A 66 -9.46 14.36 11.48
C THR A 66 -9.83 14.86 10.09
N ALA A 67 -10.85 14.24 9.50
CA ALA A 67 -11.29 14.48 8.12
C ALA A 67 -11.69 15.94 7.83
N ASP A 68 -12.33 16.62 8.78
CA ASP A 68 -12.74 18.03 8.60
C ASP A 68 -11.53 18.95 8.59
N SER A 69 -10.57 18.71 9.49
CA SER A 69 -9.29 19.41 9.48
C SER A 69 -8.52 19.15 8.18
N LEU A 70 -8.50 17.91 7.68
CA LEU A 70 -7.88 17.58 6.40
C LEU A 70 -8.49 18.39 5.24
N ARG A 71 -9.82 18.51 5.19
CA ARG A 71 -10.51 19.33 4.19
C ARG A 71 -10.06 20.78 4.24
N GLY A 72 -10.03 21.37 5.43
CA GLY A 72 -9.54 22.73 5.63
C GLY A 72 -8.07 22.92 5.22
N LEU A 73 -7.21 21.95 5.54
CA LEU A 73 -5.79 21.97 5.19
C LEU A 73 -5.55 21.92 3.68
N LEU A 74 -6.30 21.09 2.94
CA LEU A 74 -6.17 20.97 1.48
C LEU A 74 -6.47 22.30 0.78
N HIS A 75 -7.58 22.96 1.16
CA HIS A 75 -7.92 24.29 0.64
C HIS A 75 -6.87 25.34 1.00
N LEU A 76 -6.36 25.34 2.23
CA LEU A 76 -5.30 26.27 2.64
C LEU A 76 -3.98 26.05 1.89
N SER A 77 -3.68 24.80 1.48
CA SER A 77 -2.43 24.45 0.82
C SER A 77 -2.40 24.82 -0.67
N ILE A 78 -3.57 24.86 -1.32
CA ILE A 78 -3.68 24.95 -2.80
C ILE A 78 -4.32 26.27 -3.24
N ASP A 79 -5.31 26.80 -2.50
CA ASP A 79 -6.06 27.99 -2.92
C ASP A 79 -5.41 29.29 -2.35
N SER A 80 -4.10 29.49 -2.54
CA SER A 80 -3.36 30.65 -2.01
C SER A 80 -3.73 31.99 -2.67
N LYS A 81 -4.49 31.95 -3.78
CA LYS A 81 -4.85 33.09 -4.63
C LYS A 81 -5.66 34.19 -3.92
N ASP A 82 -6.32 33.86 -2.81
CA ASP A 82 -7.13 34.82 -2.04
C ASP A 82 -6.33 35.66 -1.03
N ASN A 83 -4.98 35.59 -1.00
CA ASN A 83 -4.20 36.42 -0.09
C ASN A 83 -3.25 37.42 -0.79
N PRO A 84 -3.65 38.70 -0.90
CA PRO A 84 -2.82 39.75 -1.51
C PRO A 84 -1.54 40.07 -0.70
N SER A 85 -1.45 39.61 0.55
CA SER A 85 -0.34 39.91 1.48
C SER A 85 0.85 38.96 1.36
N SER A 86 0.72 37.89 0.59
CA SER A 86 1.78 36.89 0.42
C SER A 86 1.56 36.17 -0.91
N PRO A 87 2.31 36.47 -1.98
CA PRO A 87 2.28 35.68 -3.21
C PRO A 87 2.92 34.31 -2.93
N GLY A 88 2.20 33.46 -2.22
CA GLY A 88 2.59 32.10 -1.93
C GLY A 88 2.52 31.30 -3.21
N VAL A 89 3.63 30.67 -3.58
CA VAL A 89 3.71 29.71 -4.68
C VAL A 89 2.59 28.68 -4.47
N GLU A 90 1.62 28.65 -5.40
CA GLU A 90 0.57 27.63 -5.42
C GLU A 90 1.25 26.27 -5.42
N LEU A 91 1.08 25.51 -4.32
CA LEU A 91 1.66 24.18 -4.23
C LEU A 91 1.00 23.30 -5.28
N LYS A 92 1.81 22.56 -6.04
CA LYS A 92 1.29 21.60 -7.01
C LYS A 92 0.59 20.45 -6.27
N LEU A 93 -0.35 19.78 -6.92
CA LEU A 93 -0.99 18.59 -6.34
C LEU A 93 0.02 17.48 -6.09
N ASP A 94 0.96 17.27 -7.01
CA ASP A 94 2.05 16.29 -6.88
C ASP A 94 2.85 16.53 -5.60
N ASP A 95 3.04 17.80 -5.26
CA ASP A 95 3.77 18.26 -4.09
C ASP A 95 3.08 17.91 -2.75
N ILE A 96 1.75 17.77 -2.75
CA ILE A 96 0.94 17.51 -1.55
C ILE A 96 0.59 16.02 -1.44
N PHE A 97 0.16 15.43 -2.53
CA PHE A 97 -0.31 14.04 -2.57
C PHE A 97 0.84 13.04 -2.68
N SER A 98 1.99 13.44 -3.20
CA SER A 98 3.20 12.61 -3.37
C SER A 98 4.41 13.24 -2.65
N PRO A 99 4.60 12.98 -1.34
CA PRO A 99 5.61 13.66 -0.54
C PRO A 99 7.07 13.24 -0.84
N PHE A 100 7.33 12.52 -1.94
CA PHE A 100 8.66 11.97 -2.28
C PHE A 100 9.77 13.04 -2.37
N ASN A 101 9.41 14.29 -2.66
CA ASN A 101 10.36 15.41 -2.76
C ASN A 101 10.32 16.35 -1.55
N THR A 102 9.69 15.94 -0.45
CA THR A 102 9.50 16.79 0.73
C THR A 102 10.33 16.30 1.92
N THR A 103 10.62 17.17 2.88
CA THR A 103 11.35 16.87 4.12
C THR A 103 10.58 15.96 5.09
N THR A 104 9.48 15.33 4.66
CA THR A 104 8.69 14.44 5.51
C THR A 104 9.30 13.03 5.46
N ASN A 105 9.43 12.39 6.63
CA ASN A 105 9.93 11.02 6.68
C ASN A 105 8.84 9.98 6.35
N THR A 106 7.59 10.43 6.17
CA THR A 106 6.47 9.57 5.83
C THR A 106 6.39 9.41 4.31
N LYS A 107 6.97 8.33 3.80
CA LYS A 107 7.12 8.06 2.36
C LYS A 107 5.84 7.61 1.61
N TYR A 108 4.66 7.72 2.23
CA TYR A 108 3.40 7.27 1.64
C TYR A 108 2.64 8.46 1.07
N SER A 109 2.05 8.28 -0.12
CA SER A 109 1.07 9.22 -0.65
C SER A 109 -0.16 9.33 0.26
N LEU A 110 -0.85 10.48 0.23
CA LEU A 110 -2.00 10.72 1.12
C LEU A 110 -3.11 9.68 0.94
N LEU A 111 -3.39 9.29 -0.31
CA LEU A 111 -4.39 8.26 -0.64
C LEU A 111 -4.00 6.89 -0.07
N HIS A 112 -2.75 6.46 -0.27
CA HIS A 112 -2.28 5.18 0.24
C HIS A 112 -2.23 5.16 1.77
N LEU A 113 -1.82 6.26 2.41
CA LEU A 113 -1.82 6.37 3.86
C LEU A 113 -3.23 6.24 4.45
N ALA A 114 -4.23 6.90 3.85
CA ALA A 114 -5.63 6.82 4.30
C ALA A 114 -6.18 5.38 4.16
N VAL A 115 -5.87 4.71 3.05
CA VAL A 115 -6.23 3.30 2.82
C VAL A 115 -5.56 2.38 3.85
N MET A 116 -4.24 2.47 4.01
CA MET A 116 -3.48 1.61 4.92
C MET A 116 -3.89 1.77 6.38
N LEU A 117 -4.40 2.94 6.78
CA LEU A 117 -4.90 3.19 8.14
C LEU A 117 -6.40 2.94 8.31
N GLY A 118 -7.14 2.62 7.24
CA GLY A 118 -8.59 2.43 7.29
C GLY A 118 -9.40 3.71 7.53
N ARG A 119 -8.84 4.87 7.16
CA ARG A 119 -9.39 6.21 7.43
C ARG A 119 -10.36 6.61 6.32
N TYR A 120 -11.52 5.96 6.29
CA TYR A 120 -12.50 6.10 5.20
C TYR A 120 -12.92 7.56 4.96
N GLU A 121 -13.27 8.32 6.01
CA GLU A 121 -13.70 9.71 5.84
C GLU A 121 -12.57 10.61 5.30
N CYS A 122 -11.33 10.38 5.74
CA CYS A 122 -10.17 11.08 5.19
C CYS A 122 -9.95 10.73 3.71
N LEU A 123 -10.10 9.45 3.34
CA LEU A 123 -10.01 8.99 1.95
C LEU A 123 -11.09 9.66 1.09
N GLU A 124 -12.32 9.75 1.58
CA GLU A 124 -13.43 10.42 0.90
C GLU A 124 -13.12 11.89 0.63
N VAL A 125 -12.61 12.61 1.65
CA VAL A 125 -12.17 14.01 1.50
C VAL A 125 -11.11 14.15 0.40
N LEU A 126 -10.08 13.29 0.39
CA LEU A 126 -9.01 13.34 -0.61
C LEU A 126 -9.52 13.08 -2.03
N VAL A 127 -10.36 12.06 -2.20
CA VAL A 127 -10.90 11.67 -3.52
C VAL A 127 -11.85 12.74 -4.06
N LEU A 128 -12.76 13.26 -3.24
CA LEU A 128 -13.67 14.34 -3.65
C LEU A 128 -12.91 15.62 -3.98
N PHE A 129 -11.84 15.93 -3.25
CA PHE A 129 -10.99 17.07 -3.53
C PHE A 129 -10.30 16.94 -4.90
N LEU A 130 -9.73 15.77 -5.22
CA LEU A 130 -9.12 15.51 -6.52
C LEU A 130 -10.14 15.54 -7.68
N GLU A 131 -11.36 15.05 -7.43
CA GLU A 131 -12.47 15.11 -8.39
C GLU A 131 -12.86 16.56 -8.69
N GLN A 132 -12.98 17.41 -7.66
CA GLN A 132 -13.25 18.85 -7.82
C GLN A 132 -12.16 19.57 -8.61
N LYS A 133 -10.90 19.14 -8.49
CA LYS A 133 -9.77 19.70 -9.25
C LYS A 133 -9.62 19.09 -10.64
N GLY A 134 -10.45 18.10 -11.02
CA GLY A 134 -10.38 17.44 -12.32
C GLY A 134 -9.17 16.51 -12.49
N GLU A 135 -8.57 16.06 -11.39
CA GLU A 135 -7.29 15.33 -11.38
C GLU A 135 -7.44 13.90 -10.85
N LEU A 136 -8.66 13.48 -10.48
CA LEU A 136 -8.89 12.17 -9.87
C LEU A 136 -8.35 11.00 -10.69
N GLU A 137 -8.57 11.00 -12.01
CA GLU A 137 -8.15 9.90 -12.90
C GLU A 137 -6.64 9.66 -12.86
N LYS A 138 -5.85 10.73 -12.80
CA LYS A 138 -4.38 10.67 -12.69
C LYS A 138 -3.94 9.95 -11.41
N TRP A 139 -4.69 10.12 -10.33
CA TRP A 139 -4.28 9.67 -8.99
C TRP A 139 -4.89 8.34 -8.56
N ILE A 140 -6.15 8.07 -8.91
CA ILE A 140 -6.86 6.88 -8.41
C ILE A 140 -6.28 5.57 -8.93
N ASN A 141 -5.68 5.61 -10.12
CA ASN A 141 -4.98 4.50 -10.75
C ASN A 141 -3.45 4.67 -10.71
N ALA A 142 -2.93 5.69 -10.02
CA ALA A 142 -1.50 5.87 -9.85
C ALA A 142 -0.92 4.75 -9.00
N VAL A 143 0.27 4.30 -9.41
CA VAL A 143 1.09 3.38 -8.63
C VAL A 143 1.85 4.19 -7.59
N ASP A 144 1.82 3.78 -6.33
CA ASP A 144 2.69 4.37 -5.32
C ASP A 144 4.14 3.97 -5.58
N LEU A 145 5.03 4.97 -5.68
CA LEU A 145 6.42 4.73 -6.07
C LEU A 145 7.18 3.86 -5.06
N LYS A 146 6.77 3.84 -3.79
CA LYS A 146 7.44 3.04 -2.76
C LYS A 146 6.94 1.60 -2.77
N SER A 147 5.63 1.41 -2.77
CA SER A 147 5.04 0.07 -2.71
C SER A 147 5.03 -0.62 -4.07
N GLN A 148 5.13 0.15 -5.16
CA GLN A 148 4.90 -0.28 -6.54
C GLN A 148 3.51 -0.93 -6.74
N LYS A 149 2.54 -0.54 -5.90
CA LYS A 149 1.16 -1.02 -5.96
C LYS A 149 0.23 0.10 -6.35
N SER A 150 -0.82 -0.24 -7.09
CA SER A 150 -1.96 0.67 -7.27
C SER A 150 -2.68 0.87 -5.95
N LEU A 151 -3.41 1.98 -5.84
CA LEU A 151 -4.24 2.28 -4.66
C LEU A 151 -5.25 1.16 -4.37
N LEU A 152 -5.87 0.60 -5.42
CA LEU A 152 -6.85 -0.48 -5.28
C LEU A 152 -6.18 -1.80 -4.84
N THR A 153 -5.01 -2.14 -5.40
CA THR A 153 -4.23 -3.30 -4.93
C THR A 153 -3.90 -3.16 -3.44
N GLN A 154 -3.42 -1.99 -3.02
CA GLN A 154 -3.12 -1.72 -1.61
C GLN A 154 -4.37 -1.84 -0.73
N ALA A 155 -5.53 -1.35 -1.20
CA ALA A 155 -6.79 -1.45 -0.48
C ALA A 155 -7.24 -2.91 -0.30
N ILE A 156 -7.17 -3.72 -1.36
CA ILE A 156 -7.51 -5.15 -1.30
C ILE A 156 -6.65 -5.86 -0.26
N GLU A 157 -5.33 -5.70 -0.32
CA GLU A 157 -4.42 -6.36 0.62
C GLU A 157 -4.70 -5.91 2.06
N SER A 158 -4.80 -4.61 2.30
CA SER A 158 -5.05 -4.06 3.64
C SER A 158 -6.39 -4.51 4.23
N VAL A 159 -7.47 -4.49 3.45
CA VAL A 159 -8.81 -4.90 3.92
C VAL A 159 -8.89 -6.40 4.14
N ALA A 160 -8.35 -7.22 3.22
CA ALA A 160 -8.38 -8.67 3.36
C ALA A 160 -7.60 -9.16 4.58
N GLU A 161 -6.41 -8.61 4.84
CA GLU A 161 -5.63 -8.95 6.04
C GLU A 161 -6.33 -8.48 7.33
N TYR A 162 -7.00 -7.33 7.28
CA TYR A 162 -7.81 -6.86 8.40
C TYR A 162 -8.99 -7.81 8.70
N GLU A 163 -9.73 -8.24 7.68
CA GLU A 163 -10.86 -9.17 7.85
C GLU A 163 -10.40 -10.52 8.40
N LYS A 164 -9.30 -11.06 7.88
CA LYS A 164 -8.69 -12.30 8.39
C LYS A 164 -8.31 -12.18 9.88
N SER A 165 -7.66 -11.08 10.25
CA SER A 165 -7.27 -10.80 11.63
C SER A 165 -8.46 -10.62 12.57
N ARG A 166 -9.55 -10.03 12.07
CA ARG A 166 -10.80 -9.85 12.82
C ARG A 166 -11.52 -11.18 13.03
N GLN A 167 -11.58 -12.04 12.00
CA GLN A 167 -12.21 -13.35 12.12
C GLN A 167 -11.54 -14.19 13.23
N ALA A 168 -10.21 -14.18 13.28
CA ALA A 168 -9.45 -14.84 14.35
C ALA A 168 -9.72 -14.24 15.74
N ARG A 169 -10.06 -12.96 15.85
CA ARG A 169 -10.42 -12.31 17.13
C ARG A 169 -11.85 -12.59 17.57
N LYS A 170 -12.80 -12.68 16.64
CA LYS A 170 -14.19 -13.04 16.94
C LYS A 170 -14.30 -14.40 17.61
N GLU A 171 -13.47 -15.34 17.20
CA GLU A 171 -13.38 -16.67 17.81
C GLU A 171 -12.92 -16.61 19.29
N ASN A 172 -12.32 -15.49 19.71
CA ASN A 172 -11.81 -15.26 21.07
C ASN A 172 -12.71 -14.35 21.95
N GLY A 173 -13.79 -13.76 21.41
CA GLY A 173 -14.82 -13.07 22.21
C GLY A 173 -14.64 -11.57 22.52
N ASP A 174 -13.72 -10.86 21.86
CA ASP A 174 -13.54 -9.38 21.98
C ASP A 174 -14.21 -8.67 20.78
N ASP A 175 -15.35 -7.94 20.91
CA ASP A 175 -15.97 -7.36 19.69
C ASP A 175 -16.83 -6.09 19.80
N GLN A 176 -16.99 -5.42 20.96
CA GLN A 176 -17.96 -4.30 21.03
C GLN A 176 -17.51 -2.99 20.38
N ASN A 177 -16.21 -2.64 20.44
CA ASN A 177 -15.71 -1.38 19.87
C ASN A 177 -15.27 -1.49 18.38
N GLU A 178 -15.26 -2.69 17.81
CA GLU A 178 -14.71 -2.94 16.46
C GLU A 178 -15.75 -2.76 15.34
N ILE A 179 -17.05 -2.77 15.68
CA ILE A 179 -18.15 -2.72 14.69
C ILE A 179 -18.11 -1.43 13.85
N ALA A 180 -18.01 -0.27 14.48
CA ALA A 180 -18.06 1.02 13.78
C ALA A 180 -16.83 1.22 12.87
N PHE A 181 -15.64 0.82 13.34
CA PHE A 181 -14.42 0.88 12.53
C PHE A 181 -14.50 -0.09 11.34
N HIS A 182 -14.95 -1.32 11.57
CA HIS A 182 -15.13 -2.30 10.50
C HIS A 182 -16.08 -1.81 9.41
N GLN A 183 -17.23 -1.21 9.78
CA GLN A 183 -18.17 -0.65 8.82
C GLN A 183 -17.56 0.45 7.93
N LYS A 184 -16.56 1.19 8.43
CA LYS A 184 -15.82 2.17 7.62
C LYS A 184 -14.84 1.49 6.67
N VAL A 185 -14.10 0.50 7.16
CA VAL A 185 -13.13 -0.26 6.37
C VAL A 185 -13.79 -0.98 5.19
N GLU A 186 -14.97 -1.59 5.39
CA GLU A 186 -15.72 -2.27 4.33
C GLU A 186 -16.14 -1.35 3.17
N LYS A 187 -16.25 -0.03 3.41
CA LYS A 187 -16.65 0.94 2.38
C LYS A 187 -15.50 1.36 1.47
N ILE A 188 -14.24 1.11 1.85
CA ILE A 188 -13.07 1.61 1.11
C ILE A 188 -13.05 1.10 -0.34
N ILE A 189 -13.13 -0.22 -0.53
CA ILE A 189 -13.01 -0.82 -1.86
C ILE A 189 -14.22 -0.49 -2.76
N PRO A 190 -15.48 -0.63 -2.31
CA PRO A 190 -16.63 -0.18 -3.08
C PRO A 190 -16.53 1.29 -3.50
N PHE A 191 -16.08 2.15 -2.58
CA PHE A 191 -15.90 3.57 -2.85
C PHE A 191 -14.86 3.82 -3.94
N LEU A 192 -13.69 3.17 -3.87
CA LEU A 192 -12.63 3.31 -4.88
C LEU A 192 -13.09 2.82 -6.26
N ILE A 193 -13.74 1.66 -6.34
CA ILE A 193 -14.28 1.11 -7.59
C ILE A 193 -15.31 2.06 -8.21
N LYS A 194 -16.24 2.57 -7.39
CA LYS A 194 -17.25 3.55 -7.80
C LYS A 194 -16.61 4.84 -8.33
N LYS A 195 -15.46 5.23 -7.77
CA LYS A 195 -14.70 6.43 -8.16
C LYS A 195 -13.77 6.22 -9.35
N GLY A 196 -13.76 5.04 -9.96
CA GLY A 196 -13.03 4.78 -11.20
C GLY A 196 -11.68 4.07 -11.00
N ALA A 197 -11.42 3.50 -9.83
CA ALA A 197 -10.28 2.60 -9.66
C ALA A 197 -10.45 1.36 -10.57
N ASP A 198 -9.44 1.08 -11.38
CA ASP A 198 -9.47 -0.01 -12.36
C ASP A 198 -8.95 -1.31 -11.73
N ILE A 199 -9.85 -2.29 -11.61
CA ILE A 199 -9.58 -3.61 -11.04
C ILE A 199 -8.67 -4.47 -11.94
N MET A 200 -8.62 -4.15 -13.24
CA MET A 200 -7.83 -4.83 -14.26
C MET A 200 -6.52 -4.09 -14.58
N LEU A 201 -6.25 -2.98 -13.88
CA LEU A 201 -5.07 -2.16 -14.12
C LEU A 201 -3.80 -3.01 -14.06
N LYS A 202 -3.09 -3.11 -15.19
CA LYS A 202 -1.74 -3.65 -15.22
C LYS A 202 -0.78 -2.49 -14.98
N PRO A 203 -0.10 -2.42 -13.82
CA PRO A 203 0.85 -1.34 -13.58
C PRO A 203 1.92 -1.40 -14.67
N GLN A 204 2.16 -0.30 -15.37
CA GLN A 204 3.27 -0.25 -16.32
C GLN A 204 4.58 -0.24 -15.54
N PRO A 205 5.59 -1.02 -15.96
CA PRO A 205 6.92 -0.93 -15.38
C PRO A 205 7.42 0.51 -15.55
N THR A 206 7.74 1.15 -14.43
CA THR A 206 8.44 2.44 -14.48
C THR A 206 9.84 2.17 -15.02
N ARG A 207 10.24 2.89 -16.08
CA ARG A 207 11.53 2.68 -16.79
C ARG A 207 12.77 2.69 -15.89
N GLU A 208 12.65 3.21 -14.67
CA GLU A 208 13.75 3.35 -13.71
C GLU A 208 13.93 2.11 -12.82
N ALA A 209 12.97 1.18 -12.81
CA ALA A 209 12.98 0.07 -11.89
C ALA A 209 13.27 -1.23 -12.65
N ASN A 210 14.50 -1.76 -12.52
CA ASN A 210 14.92 -3.07 -13.05
C ASN A 210 14.25 -4.23 -12.27
N PHE A 211 12.92 -4.22 -12.14
CA PHE A 211 12.18 -5.33 -11.58
C PHE A 211 11.75 -6.28 -12.70
N PRO A 212 11.73 -7.61 -12.44
CA PRO A 212 11.15 -8.56 -13.37
C PRO A 212 9.70 -8.19 -13.71
N GLU A 213 9.29 -8.30 -14.97
CA GLU A 213 7.92 -8.01 -15.43
C GLU A 213 6.84 -8.80 -14.68
N SER A 214 7.21 -9.91 -14.02
CA SER A 214 6.33 -10.79 -13.25
C SER A 214 5.74 -10.19 -11.98
N PHE A 215 6.16 -8.99 -11.55
CA PHE A 215 5.65 -8.37 -10.31
C PHE A 215 4.41 -7.47 -10.52
N TYR A 216 4.04 -7.17 -11.76
CA TYR A 216 2.96 -6.23 -12.07
C TYR A 216 1.63 -6.94 -12.26
N VAL A 217 1.09 -7.40 -11.14
CA VAL A 217 -0.15 -8.16 -11.09
C VAL A 217 -1.32 -7.20 -10.90
N SER A 218 -2.35 -7.29 -11.75
CA SER A 218 -3.56 -6.47 -11.62
C SER A 218 -4.25 -6.67 -10.27
N PRO A 219 -4.96 -5.67 -9.72
CA PRO A 219 -5.67 -5.79 -8.44
C PRO A 219 -6.54 -7.05 -8.33
N PHE A 220 -7.29 -7.39 -9.38
CA PHE A 220 -8.10 -8.61 -9.43
C PHE A 220 -7.26 -9.88 -9.23
N VAL A 221 -6.17 -10.02 -9.99
CA VAL A 221 -5.31 -11.22 -9.93
C VAL A 221 -4.61 -11.30 -8.58
N THR A 222 -4.18 -10.16 -7.99
CA THR A 222 -3.67 -10.14 -6.61
C THR A 222 -4.70 -10.66 -5.62
N CYS A 223 -5.96 -10.22 -5.74
CA CYS A 223 -7.05 -10.71 -4.89
C CYS A 223 -7.29 -12.21 -5.08
N ALA A 224 -7.43 -12.68 -6.32
CA ALA A 224 -7.74 -14.07 -6.62
C ALA A 224 -6.65 -15.03 -6.15
N THR A 225 -5.38 -14.61 -6.23
CA THR A 225 -4.23 -15.45 -5.86
C THR A 225 -3.94 -15.45 -4.35
N LYS A 226 -3.99 -14.28 -3.69
CA LYS A 226 -3.64 -14.16 -2.27
C LYS A 226 -4.83 -14.28 -1.31
N TYR A 227 -6.02 -13.84 -1.76
CA TYR A 227 -7.22 -13.71 -0.93
C TYR A 227 -8.45 -14.29 -1.65
N PRO A 228 -8.45 -15.60 -1.94
CA PRO A 228 -9.49 -16.21 -2.76
C PRO A 228 -10.90 -16.01 -2.19
N ASP A 229 -11.08 -16.16 -0.88
CA ASP A 229 -12.41 -15.96 -0.27
C ASP A 229 -12.89 -14.51 -0.36
N TYR A 230 -11.95 -13.55 -0.28
CA TYR A 230 -12.27 -12.13 -0.47
C TYR A 230 -12.55 -11.78 -1.94
N CYS A 231 -12.01 -12.54 -2.88
CA CYS A 231 -12.22 -12.33 -4.32
C CYS A 231 -13.70 -12.46 -4.71
N ILE A 232 -14.47 -13.35 -4.06
CA ILE A 232 -15.92 -13.46 -4.27
C ILE A 232 -16.60 -12.14 -3.90
N LYS A 233 -16.31 -11.60 -2.71
CA LYS A 233 -16.84 -10.32 -2.23
C LYS A 233 -16.44 -9.18 -3.16
N LEU A 234 -15.21 -9.18 -3.67
CA LEU A 234 -14.74 -8.19 -4.64
C LEU A 234 -15.55 -8.21 -5.95
N ILE A 235 -15.90 -9.40 -6.45
CA ILE A 235 -16.73 -9.56 -7.65
C ILE A 235 -18.16 -9.05 -7.41
N GLU A 236 -18.73 -9.33 -6.23
CA GLU A 236 -20.05 -8.80 -5.85
C GLU A 236 -20.04 -7.27 -5.78
N ILE A 237 -19.04 -6.70 -5.11
CA ILE A 237 -18.83 -5.24 -5.07
C ILE A 237 -18.72 -4.67 -6.49
N PHE A 238 -17.97 -5.33 -7.38
CA PHE A 238 -17.81 -4.86 -8.75
C PHE A 238 -19.13 -4.91 -9.52
N LYS A 239 -19.92 -5.98 -9.39
CA LYS A 239 -21.27 -6.10 -9.98
C LYS A 239 -22.23 -5.01 -9.52
N GLU A 240 -22.17 -4.63 -8.25
CA GLU A 240 -23.06 -3.60 -7.69
C GLU A 240 -22.69 -2.19 -8.15
N ASN A 241 -21.43 -1.95 -8.50
CA ASN A 241 -20.92 -0.61 -8.76
C ASN A 241 -20.63 -0.32 -10.25
N LYS A 242 -20.66 -1.34 -11.12
CA LYS A 242 -20.25 -1.22 -12.52
C LYS A 242 -21.34 -1.64 -13.50
N SER A 243 -21.19 -1.16 -14.74
CA SER A 243 -22.11 -1.49 -15.84
C SER A 243 -21.97 -2.94 -16.31
N ASN A 244 -22.99 -3.48 -16.97
CA ASN A 244 -22.92 -4.81 -17.60
C ASN A 244 -21.77 -4.91 -18.62
N GLU A 245 -21.42 -3.82 -19.30
CA GLU A 245 -20.30 -3.78 -20.24
C GLU A 245 -18.94 -3.94 -19.53
N GLU A 246 -18.73 -3.26 -18.40
CA GLU A 246 -17.52 -3.44 -17.59
C GLU A 246 -17.44 -4.83 -16.97
N MET A 247 -18.59 -5.42 -16.60
CA MET A 247 -18.67 -6.81 -16.18
C MET A 247 -18.30 -7.79 -17.30
N GLU A 248 -18.74 -7.54 -18.53
CA GLU A 248 -18.37 -8.34 -19.69
C GLU A 248 -16.88 -8.20 -20.01
N LYS A 249 -16.31 -6.99 -19.90
CA LYS A 249 -14.86 -6.76 -20.00
C LYS A 249 -14.09 -7.51 -18.94
N LEU A 250 -14.55 -7.51 -17.69
CA LEU A 250 -13.94 -8.31 -16.63
C LEU A 250 -14.04 -9.81 -16.94
N SER A 251 -15.20 -10.29 -17.38
CA SER A 251 -15.36 -11.70 -17.77
C SER A 251 -14.41 -12.08 -18.90
N GLN A 252 -14.34 -11.27 -19.96
CA GLN A 252 -13.41 -11.48 -21.08
C GLN A 252 -11.96 -11.42 -20.61
N TYR A 253 -11.60 -10.45 -19.76
CA TYR A 253 -10.28 -10.33 -19.16
C TYR A 253 -9.92 -11.59 -18.41
N VAL A 254 -10.79 -12.05 -17.51
CA VAL A 254 -10.53 -13.25 -16.70
C VAL A 254 -10.47 -14.51 -17.56
N SER A 255 -11.30 -14.63 -18.59
CA SER A 255 -11.20 -15.72 -19.58
C SER A 255 -9.90 -15.64 -20.42
N SER A 256 -9.36 -14.44 -20.62
CA SER A 256 -8.13 -14.18 -21.39
C SER A 256 -6.84 -14.24 -20.57
N LEU A 257 -6.94 -14.36 -19.24
CA LEU A 257 -5.78 -14.53 -18.37
C LEU A 257 -5.16 -15.92 -18.61
N GLU A 258 -4.42 -16.04 -19.70
CA GLU A 258 -3.42 -17.09 -19.90
C GLU A 258 -2.19 -16.73 -19.06
N LEU A 259 -1.86 -17.57 -18.08
CA LEU A 259 -0.57 -17.53 -17.40
C LEU A 259 0.29 -18.65 -17.98
N ALA A 260 1.35 -18.27 -18.72
CA ALA A 260 2.42 -19.15 -19.19
C ALA A 260 3.04 -19.92 -18.00
N ASP A 261 3.38 -21.22 -18.04
CA ASP A 261 3.60 -22.17 -19.14
C ASP A 261 2.92 -23.54 -18.84
N ASN A 262 2.46 -24.20 -19.92
CA ASN A 262 1.95 -25.58 -20.04
C ASN A 262 0.52 -25.91 -19.54
N ASN A 263 -0.45 -25.65 -20.42
CA ASN A 263 -1.69 -26.41 -20.68
C ASN A 263 -2.65 -26.76 -19.52
N SER A 264 -2.77 -25.90 -18.52
CA SER A 264 -3.90 -25.90 -17.58
C SER A 264 -4.02 -24.51 -16.96
N ILE A 265 -5.25 -23.98 -16.79
CA ILE A 265 -5.46 -22.79 -15.95
C ILE A 265 -5.12 -23.17 -14.51
N MET A 266 -3.93 -22.81 -14.03
CA MET A 266 -3.53 -23.01 -12.64
C MET A 266 -3.82 -21.74 -11.83
N VAL A 267 -5.06 -21.59 -11.35
CA VAL A 267 -5.26 -20.84 -10.10
C VAL A 267 -4.84 -21.78 -8.97
N VAL A 268 -3.57 -21.69 -8.55
CA VAL A 268 -3.09 -22.41 -7.37
C VAL A 268 -3.71 -21.76 -6.14
N LEU A 269 -4.87 -22.24 -5.73
CA LEU A 269 -5.43 -21.96 -4.43
C LEU A 269 -4.54 -22.64 -3.39
N GLN A 270 -3.54 -21.93 -2.88
CA GLN A 270 -2.88 -22.35 -1.65
C GLN A 270 -3.95 -22.32 -0.55
N ASN A 271 -4.33 -23.50 -0.05
CA ASN A 271 -5.35 -23.75 0.98
C ASN A 271 -6.82 -23.84 0.52
N ASN A 272 -7.17 -24.84 -0.31
CA ASN A 272 -8.56 -25.25 -0.55
C ASN A 272 -9.53 -24.05 -0.62
N GLY A 273 -9.31 -23.11 -1.56
CA GLY A 273 -10.17 -21.93 -1.64
C GLY A 273 -11.64 -22.34 -1.66
N SER A 274 -12.50 -21.52 -1.05
CA SER A 274 -13.89 -21.91 -0.79
C SER A 274 -14.53 -22.52 -2.04
N ARG A 275 -15.25 -23.64 -1.85
CA ARG A 275 -15.99 -24.33 -2.93
C ARG A 275 -16.86 -23.34 -3.73
N GLN A 276 -17.35 -22.29 -3.08
CA GLN A 276 -18.09 -21.19 -3.70
C GLN A 276 -17.27 -20.39 -4.72
N LEU A 277 -15.99 -20.09 -4.46
CA LEU A 277 -15.13 -19.43 -5.45
C LEU A 277 -14.87 -20.36 -6.62
N VAL A 278 -14.57 -21.63 -6.35
CA VAL A 278 -14.33 -22.64 -7.39
C VAL A 278 -15.58 -22.80 -8.27
N ASP A 279 -16.76 -22.97 -7.67
CA ASP A 279 -18.02 -23.09 -8.39
C ASP A 279 -18.35 -21.80 -9.16
N TYR A 280 -18.08 -20.62 -8.59
CA TYR A 280 -18.26 -19.35 -9.28
C TYR A 280 -17.34 -19.24 -10.50
N LEU A 281 -16.05 -19.54 -10.33
CA LEU A 281 -15.06 -19.50 -11.39
C LEU A 281 -15.43 -20.53 -12.48
N LEU A 282 -15.75 -21.78 -12.11
CA LEU A 282 -16.19 -22.82 -13.04
C LEU A 282 -17.47 -22.45 -13.78
N ASN A 283 -18.47 -21.88 -13.11
CA ASN A 283 -19.72 -21.40 -13.72
C ASN A 283 -19.50 -20.22 -14.69
N ASN A 284 -18.36 -19.54 -14.60
CA ASN A 284 -17.93 -18.49 -15.52
C ASN A 284 -16.81 -18.97 -16.47
N ASN A 285 -16.64 -20.29 -16.64
CA ASN A 285 -15.63 -20.94 -17.50
C ASN A 285 -14.17 -20.64 -17.12
N ILE A 286 -13.91 -20.44 -15.83
CA ILE A 286 -12.57 -20.20 -15.28
C ILE A 286 -12.16 -21.46 -14.51
N TYR A 287 -11.20 -22.20 -15.04
CA TYR A 287 -10.75 -23.47 -14.46
C TYR A 287 -9.81 -23.23 -13.27
N VAL A 288 -9.96 -24.05 -12.22
CA VAL A 288 -9.19 -23.96 -10.97
C VAL A 288 -8.46 -25.28 -10.74
N VAL A 289 -7.17 -25.23 -10.41
CA VAL A 289 -6.36 -26.43 -10.06
C VAL A 289 -5.90 -26.32 -8.61
N SER A 290 -6.51 -27.13 -7.75
CA SER A 290 -6.07 -27.30 -6.36
C SER A 290 -4.81 -28.17 -6.33
N THR A 291 -3.66 -27.62 -5.95
CA THR A 291 -2.49 -28.46 -5.65
C THR A 291 -2.58 -28.95 -4.20
N PRO A 292 -2.56 -30.27 -3.93
CA PRO A 292 -2.48 -30.75 -2.56
C PRO A 292 -1.16 -30.27 -1.94
N THR A 293 -1.25 -29.69 -0.74
CA THR A 293 -0.08 -29.45 0.12
C THR A 293 0.48 -30.79 0.55
N ASN A 294 1.34 -31.38 -0.28
CA ASN A 294 2.25 -32.41 0.20
C ASN A 294 3.26 -31.70 1.10
N SER A 295 3.10 -31.93 2.40
CA SER A 295 4.14 -31.77 3.39
C SER A 295 5.46 -32.28 2.80
N ILE A 296 6.42 -31.38 2.61
CA ILE A 296 7.82 -31.76 2.42
C ILE A 296 8.29 -32.29 3.78
N SER A 297 7.88 -33.52 4.11
CA SER A 297 8.56 -34.34 5.10
C SER A 297 9.79 -34.90 4.41
N ALA A 298 10.96 -34.41 4.82
CA ALA A 298 12.24 -34.99 4.49
C ALA A 298 12.24 -36.47 4.92
N ALA A 299 12.16 -37.39 3.96
CA ALA A 299 12.51 -38.79 4.17
C ALA A 299 12.81 -39.48 2.83
N ASN A 300 14.09 -39.80 2.66
CA ASN A 300 14.65 -40.93 1.91
C ASN A 300 14.37 -41.05 0.41
N ILE A 301 15.34 -40.56 -0.38
CA ILE A 301 15.79 -41.26 -1.58
C ILE A 301 17.29 -41.49 -1.43
N THR A 302 17.63 -42.63 -0.84
CA THR A 302 18.96 -43.23 -0.95
C THR A 302 18.89 -44.19 -2.13
N GLN A 303 19.52 -43.84 -3.25
CA GLN A 303 19.98 -44.83 -4.20
C GLN A 303 21.47 -44.64 -4.47
N ASN A 304 22.17 -45.73 -4.14
CA ASN A 304 23.58 -45.99 -4.27
C ASN A 304 24.15 -45.60 -5.63
N THR A 305 25.32 -44.95 -5.63
CA THR A 305 26.39 -45.30 -6.57
C THR A 305 27.74 -45.08 -5.88
N GLU A 306 28.62 -46.05 -6.05
CA GLU A 306 29.87 -46.29 -5.35
C GLU A 306 30.99 -45.30 -5.72
N LEU A 307 31.74 -44.92 -4.67
CA LEU A 307 33.20 -44.71 -4.55
C LEU A 307 34.05 -44.36 -5.79
N GLN A 308 34.79 -43.24 -5.70
CA GLN A 308 36.27 -43.26 -5.67
C GLN A 308 36.84 -42.07 -4.85
N PRO A 309 38.07 -42.21 -4.29
CA PRO A 309 38.57 -41.35 -3.21
C PRO A 309 39.65 -40.33 -3.62
N ASN A 310 39.84 -39.35 -2.73
CA ASN A 310 41.00 -38.49 -2.49
C ASN A 310 41.39 -37.47 -3.57
N GLN A 311 41.29 -36.19 -3.21
CA GLN A 311 42.46 -35.30 -3.16
C GLN A 311 42.24 -34.15 -2.17
N GLU A 312 43.23 -33.99 -1.29
CA GLU A 312 43.39 -32.88 -0.34
C GLU A 312 43.86 -31.60 -1.07
N GLU A 313 43.72 -30.49 -0.34
CA GLU A 313 44.58 -29.29 -0.39
C GLU A 313 44.36 -28.25 -1.52
N GLN A 314 43.78 -27.09 -1.17
CA GLN A 314 44.55 -25.83 -0.95
C GLN A 314 43.61 -24.62 -0.82
N THR A 315 43.54 -24.06 0.39
CA THR A 315 43.05 -22.70 0.66
C THR A 315 44.08 -21.69 0.18
N THR A 316 43.80 -20.98 -0.92
CA THR A 316 44.55 -19.77 -1.29
C THR A 316 43.79 -18.55 -0.79
N GLY A 317 44.37 -17.88 0.22
CA GLY A 317 43.89 -16.60 0.73
C GLY A 317 44.24 -15.48 -0.24
N ASN A 318 43.23 -14.89 -0.88
CA ASN A 318 43.38 -13.64 -1.60
C ASN A 318 42.96 -12.47 -0.70
N SER A 319 43.95 -11.74 -0.17
CA SER A 319 43.71 -10.44 0.46
C SER A 319 43.48 -9.40 -0.63
N HIS A 320 42.26 -8.90 -0.79
CA HIS A 320 42.00 -7.68 -1.54
C HIS A 320 42.16 -6.48 -0.60
N LYS A 321 43.19 -5.66 -0.88
CA LYS A 321 43.34 -4.33 -0.29
C LYS A 321 42.30 -3.41 -0.92
N CYS A 322 41.44 -2.79 -0.10
CA CYS A 322 40.59 -1.69 -0.50
C CYS A 322 41.47 -0.44 -0.71
N GLU A 323 41.47 0.14 -1.92
CA GLU A 323 42.27 1.33 -2.25
C GLU A 323 41.83 2.63 -1.53
N TYR A 324 40.73 2.60 -0.75
CA TYR A 324 40.10 3.80 -0.21
C TYR A 324 40.04 3.89 1.33
N CYS A 325 40.55 2.90 2.08
CA CYS A 325 40.44 2.91 3.54
C CYS A 325 41.71 2.37 4.21
N ASP A 326 42.56 3.28 4.72
CA ASP A 326 43.81 2.94 5.40
C ASP A 326 43.64 2.57 6.89
N SER A 327 42.41 2.32 7.35
CA SER A 327 42.19 1.89 8.74
C SER A 327 40.91 1.07 8.95
N ARG A 328 41.13 -0.19 9.32
CA ARG A 328 40.34 -1.12 10.18
C ARG A 328 38.99 -1.72 9.69
N GLU A 329 39.01 -3.06 9.78
CA GLU A 329 37.94 -4.08 9.91
C GLU A 329 36.81 -4.14 8.86
N THR A 330 37.03 -4.98 7.84
CA THR A 330 35.97 -5.61 7.05
C THR A 330 35.33 -6.77 7.82
N LYS A 331 34.01 -6.76 7.99
CA LYS A 331 33.21 -7.93 8.43
C LYS A 331 32.48 -8.54 7.24
N ILE A 332 32.40 -9.88 7.22
CA ILE A 332 31.74 -10.65 6.16
C ILE A 332 30.34 -11.01 6.62
N TYR A 333 29.33 -10.61 5.84
CA TYR A 333 27.97 -11.15 5.91
C TYR A 333 27.49 -11.49 4.49
N ASN A 334 27.16 -12.77 4.24
CA ASN A 334 26.55 -13.26 3.00
C ASN A 334 27.24 -12.74 1.71
N GLU A 335 28.53 -13.02 1.55
CA GLU A 335 29.30 -12.80 0.31
C GLU A 335 29.28 -11.35 -0.24
N LYS A 336 28.94 -10.35 0.59
CA LYS A 336 28.98 -8.93 0.23
C LYS A 336 29.86 -8.15 1.19
N TYR A 337 30.73 -7.31 0.62
CA TYR A 337 31.58 -6.38 1.35
C TYR A 337 30.77 -5.11 1.67
N TYR A 338 30.68 -4.74 2.95
CA TYR A 338 30.08 -3.48 3.39
C TYR A 338 31.13 -2.60 4.05
N CYS A 339 31.15 -1.31 3.71
CA CYS A 339 31.95 -0.29 4.37
C CYS A 339 31.02 0.54 5.25
N GLU A 340 31.08 0.37 6.56
CA GLU A 340 30.29 1.16 7.50
C GLU A 340 30.95 2.52 7.73
N TYR A 341 30.23 3.61 7.41
CA TYR A 341 30.63 4.97 7.81
C TYR A 341 30.05 5.26 9.20
N HIS A 342 30.93 5.43 10.19
CA HIS A 342 30.57 6.10 11.44
C HIS A 342 30.76 7.61 11.24
N LEU A 343 29.67 8.36 11.34
CA LEU A 343 29.71 9.82 11.53
C LEU A 343 29.67 10.07 13.04
N GLU A 344 30.76 10.64 13.58
CA GLU A 344 30.82 11.22 14.92
C GLU A 344 30.13 12.58 15.00
#